data_AF-A0A820WBP6-F1
#
_entry.id   AF-A0A820WBP6-F1
#
_cell.length_a   1.000
_cell.length_b   1.000
_cell.length_c   1.000
_cell.angle_alpha   90.00
_cell.angle_beta   90.00
_cell.angle_gamma   90.00
#
_symmetry.space_group_name_H-M   'P 1'
#
loop_
_entity.id
_entity.type
_entity.pdbx_description
1 polymer ?
#
loop_
_entity_poly.entity_id
_entity_poly.type
_entity_poly.pdbx_seq_one_letter_code
_entity_poly.pdbx_strand_id
1 'polypeptide(L)'
;MVEINFLCVHKKLRLKRMAPVLIKEITRRVNLEGIFQAVYTAGVVLPGIVSKCRYWHRSLNVKKLLAVKFSHLGRNMTLQRMQRLNRLPEETHIKGFRVMRESDVPKAFALLTQYLKKFDLAPIFTQEEFEYLCQNRSNIVSSFVVEQEDGEITDFISYYHLSSTIMNHQQYNTLNACYMYYHAASRTPLPDLVNDCLIHAHN
;
A
#
# COMPACT_ATOMS: atom_id res chain seq x y z
N MET A 1 -21.35 -0.71 -6.48
CA MET A 1 -20.18 -0.69 -7.39
C MET A 1 -19.27 -1.86 -7.02
N VAL A 2 -18.50 -2.41 -7.96
CA VAL A 2 -17.53 -3.48 -7.72
C VAL A 2 -16.09 -3.02 -8.01
N GLU A 3 -15.10 -3.47 -7.26
CA GLU A 3 -13.68 -3.30 -7.62
C GLU A 3 -13.22 -4.47 -8.49
N ILE A 4 -12.68 -4.18 -9.68
CA ILE A 4 -12.10 -5.18 -10.57
C ILE A 4 -10.59 -5.11 -10.49
N ASN A 5 -9.96 -6.26 -10.22
CA ASN A 5 -8.51 -6.37 -10.10
C ASN A 5 -8.00 -7.70 -10.68
N PHE A 6 -6.68 -7.86 -10.77
CA PHE A 6 -5.97 -9.10 -11.14
C PHE A 6 -6.29 -9.68 -12.53
N LEU A 7 -6.71 -8.86 -13.49
CA LEU A 7 -6.84 -9.30 -14.89
C LEU A 7 -5.48 -9.75 -15.43
N CYS A 8 -5.35 -11.04 -15.72
CA CYS A 8 -4.13 -11.63 -16.25
C CYS A 8 -4.43 -12.61 -17.39
N VAL A 9 -3.64 -12.51 -18.47
CA VAL A 9 -3.67 -13.47 -19.58
C VAL A 9 -2.30 -14.12 -19.71
N HIS A 10 -2.30 -15.45 -19.78
CA HIS A 10 -1.09 -16.24 -19.97
C HIS A 10 -0.28 -15.74 -21.17
N LYS A 11 1.07 -15.68 -21.04
CA LYS A 11 1.97 -15.09 -22.05
C LYS A 11 1.74 -15.66 -23.46
N LYS A 12 1.52 -16.97 -23.58
CA LYS A 12 1.26 -17.67 -24.87
C LYS A 12 -0.11 -17.36 -25.51
N LEU A 13 -1.05 -16.79 -24.75
CA LEU A 13 -2.42 -16.47 -25.22
C LEU A 13 -2.64 -14.97 -25.43
N ARG A 14 -1.60 -14.15 -25.25
CA ARG A 14 -1.65 -12.71 -25.56
C ARG A 14 -1.89 -12.51 -27.06
N LEU A 15 -2.50 -11.38 -27.41
CA LEU A 15 -2.90 -11.01 -28.79
C LEU A 15 -4.01 -11.90 -29.43
N LYS A 16 -4.55 -12.89 -28.70
CA LYS A 16 -5.68 -13.73 -29.16
C LYS A 16 -7.06 -13.22 -28.73
N ARG A 17 -7.17 -11.94 -28.36
CA ARG A 17 -8.40 -11.31 -27.86
C ARG A 17 -9.05 -12.00 -26.63
N MET A 18 -8.25 -12.64 -25.78
CA MET A 18 -8.75 -13.26 -24.54
C MET A 18 -9.25 -12.25 -23.50
N ALA A 19 -8.53 -11.13 -23.31
CA ALA A 19 -8.90 -10.14 -22.30
C ALA A 19 -10.31 -9.55 -22.49
N PRO A 20 -10.74 -9.14 -23.71
CA PRO A 20 -12.12 -8.73 -23.96
C PRO A 20 -13.18 -9.77 -23.56
N VAL A 21 -12.91 -11.07 -23.76
CA VAL A 21 -13.83 -12.15 -23.39
C VAL A 21 -13.95 -12.26 -21.87
N LEU A 22 -12.81 -12.24 -21.16
CA LEU A 22 -12.77 -12.25 -19.69
C LEU A 22 -13.51 -11.04 -19.08
N ILE A 23 -13.30 -9.85 -19.65
CA ILE A 23 -13.97 -8.62 -19.22
C ILE A 23 -15.49 -8.75 -19.43
N LYS A 24 -15.95 -9.22 -20.60
CA LYS A 24 -17.38 -9.43 -20.86
C LYS A 24 -18.01 -10.42 -19.87
N GLU A 25 -17.32 -11.51 -19.56
CA GLU A 25 -17.84 -12.52 -18.63
C GLU A 25 -17.93 -11.99 -17.20
N ILE A 26 -16.92 -11.28 -16.70
CA ILE A 26 -17.02 -10.69 -15.36
C ILE A 26 -18.10 -9.60 -15.30
N THR A 27 -18.23 -8.76 -16.34
CA THR A 27 -19.33 -7.79 -16.44
C THR A 27 -20.69 -8.49 -16.40
N ARG A 28 -20.86 -9.61 -17.13
CA ARG A 28 -22.11 -10.39 -17.10
C ARG A 28 -22.42 -10.90 -15.69
N ARG A 29 -21.43 -11.44 -14.96
CA ARG A 29 -21.61 -11.93 -13.58
C ARG A 29 -21.98 -10.80 -12.62
N VAL A 30 -21.27 -9.68 -12.68
CA VAL A 30 -21.53 -8.51 -11.82
C VAL A 30 -22.92 -7.93 -12.08
N ASN A 31 -23.35 -7.87 -13.34
CA ASN A 31 -24.69 -7.41 -13.69
C ASN A 31 -25.81 -8.33 -13.17
N LEU A 32 -25.57 -9.64 -13.05
CA LEU A 32 -26.55 -10.57 -12.47
C LEU A 32 -26.78 -10.34 -10.98
N GLU A 33 -25.77 -9.83 -10.27
CA GLU A 33 -25.88 -9.39 -8.87
C GLU A 33 -26.51 -7.99 -8.73
N GLY A 34 -27.02 -7.41 -9.82
CA GLY A 34 -27.64 -6.07 -9.83
C GLY A 34 -26.66 -4.91 -9.72
N ILE A 35 -25.35 -5.16 -9.89
CA ILE A 35 -24.31 -4.12 -9.87
C ILE A 35 -23.96 -3.76 -11.31
N PHE A 36 -24.00 -2.46 -11.65
CA PHE A 36 -23.77 -2.00 -13.03
C PHE A 36 -22.59 -1.02 -13.16
N GLN A 37 -21.87 -0.78 -12.07
CA GLN A 37 -20.71 0.12 -12.02
C GLN A 37 -19.51 -0.64 -11.48
N ALA A 38 -18.34 -0.39 -12.08
CA ALA A 38 -17.08 -0.95 -11.66
C ALA A 38 -16.01 0.14 -11.52
N VAL A 39 -15.11 -0.05 -10.56
CA VAL A 39 -13.88 0.73 -10.41
C VAL A 39 -12.68 -0.20 -10.59
N TYR A 40 -11.63 0.30 -11.24
CA TYR A 40 -10.38 -0.44 -11.40
C TYR A 40 -9.23 0.53 -11.64
N THR A 41 -8.01 0.07 -11.39
CA THR A 41 -6.79 0.81 -11.69
C THR A 41 -5.99 0.06 -12.75
N ALA A 42 -5.25 0.81 -13.56
CA ALA A 42 -4.40 0.24 -14.60
C ALA A 42 -3.11 1.05 -14.74
N GLY A 43 -2.01 0.37 -15.06
CA GLY A 43 -0.73 1.01 -15.41
C GLY A 43 -0.69 1.61 -16.82
N VAL A 44 -1.79 1.51 -17.57
CA VAL A 44 -1.94 2.06 -18.93
C VAL A 44 -3.06 3.09 -18.95
N VAL A 45 -2.94 4.09 -19.82
CA VAL A 45 -3.98 5.11 -20.00
C VAL A 45 -5.12 4.52 -20.83
N LEU A 46 -6.34 4.62 -20.31
CA LEU A 46 -7.56 4.16 -20.97
C LEU A 46 -8.54 5.34 -21.12
N PRO A 47 -9.48 5.29 -22.08
CA PRO A 47 -10.55 6.29 -22.16
C PRO A 47 -11.38 6.36 -20.88
N GLY A 48 -11.81 7.56 -20.48
CA GLY A 48 -12.69 7.74 -19.31
C GLY A 48 -11.98 7.66 -17.95
N ILE A 49 -10.68 7.97 -17.89
CA ILE A 49 -9.96 8.04 -16.61
C ILE A 49 -10.59 9.08 -15.67
N VAL A 50 -10.78 8.68 -14.40
CA VAL A 50 -11.25 9.59 -13.34
C VAL A 50 -10.08 10.35 -12.71
N SER A 51 -8.94 9.69 -12.52
CA SER A 51 -7.74 10.29 -11.92
C SER A 51 -6.47 9.58 -12.36
N LYS A 52 -5.33 10.24 -12.16
CA LYS A 52 -3.98 9.71 -12.44
C LYS A 52 -3.06 9.99 -11.25
N CYS A 53 -2.53 8.92 -10.66
CA CYS A 53 -1.57 8.98 -9.56
C CYS A 53 -0.18 8.54 -10.03
N ARG A 54 0.87 9.02 -9.36
CA ARG A 54 2.26 8.62 -9.61
C ARG A 54 2.79 7.85 -8.41
N TYR A 55 3.44 6.71 -8.67
CA TYR A 55 4.17 5.98 -7.63
C TYR A 55 5.39 6.77 -7.17
N TRP A 56 5.59 6.79 -5.87
CA TRP A 56 6.79 7.29 -5.21
C TRP A 56 7.44 6.15 -4.43
N HIS A 57 8.77 6.17 -4.36
CA HIS A 57 9.53 5.11 -3.71
C HIS A 57 10.50 5.71 -2.68
N ARG A 58 10.51 5.13 -1.48
CA ARG A 58 11.54 5.38 -0.47
C ARG A 58 12.42 4.14 -0.34
N SER A 59 13.71 4.28 -0.61
CA SER A 59 14.65 3.15 -0.59
C SER A 59 15.03 2.79 0.83
N LEU A 60 14.60 1.61 1.31
CA LEU A 60 14.99 1.09 2.64
C LEU A 60 16.32 0.32 2.58
N ASN A 61 16.49 -0.56 1.56
CA ASN A 61 17.72 -1.33 1.35
C ASN A 61 18.41 -0.91 0.03
N VAL A 62 19.16 0.20 0.07
CA VAL A 62 19.83 0.77 -1.12
C VAL A 62 20.76 -0.24 -1.81
N LYS A 63 21.55 -1.01 -1.05
CA LYS A 63 22.51 -1.98 -1.62
C LYS A 63 21.80 -3.02 -2.47
N LYS A 64 20.74 -3.64 -1.94
CA LYS A 64 19.94 -4.63 -2.67
C LYS A 64 19.27 -4.01 -3.90
N LEU A 65 18.68 -2.82 -3.76
CA LEU A 65 17.98 -2.14 -4.85
C LEU A 65 18.88 -1.78 -6.03
N LEU A 66 20.14 -1.39 -5.77
CA LEU A 66 21.13 -1.15 -6.82
C LEU A 66 21.61 -2.46 -7.46
N ALA A 67 21.86 -3.51 -6.67
CA ALA A 67 22.32 -4.81 -7.18
C ALA A 67 21.32 -5.42 -8.17
N VAL A 68 20.02 -5.36 -7.84
CA VAL A 68 18.94 -5.90 -8.68
C VAL A 68 18.49 -4.95 -9.79
N LYS A 69 19.16 -3.79 -9.94
CA LYS A 69 18.85 -2.74 -10.92
C LYS A 69 17.42 -2.17 -10.81
N PHE A 70 16.81 -2.22 -9.63
CA PHE A 70 15.54 -1.54 -9.37
C PHE A 70 15.75 -0.02 -9.30
N SER A 71 16.80 0.40 -8.61
CA SER A 71 17.24 1.80 -8.51
C SER A 71 18.60 1.99 -9.18
N HIS A 72 18.93 3.23 -9.54
CA HIS A 72 20.18 3.59 -10.19
C HIS A 72 20.84 4.75 -9.44
N LEU A 73 22.18 4.83 -9.48
CA LEU A 73 22.90 5.98 -8.93
C LEU A 73 22.75 7.17 -9.88
N GLY A 74 22.39 8.33 -9.32
CA GLY A 74 22.38 9.59 -10.06
C GLY A 74 23.79 10.08 -10.39
N ARG A 75 23.88 11.14 -11.22
CA ARG A 75 25.14 11.84 -11.49
C ARG A 75 25.75 12.35 -10.17
N ASN A 76 27.04 12.15 -9.97
CA ASN A 76 27.79 12.57 -8.76
C ASN A 76 27.28 11.96 -7.44
N MET A 77 26.59 10.81 -7.49
CA MET A 77 26.11 10.07 -6.31
C MET A 77 26.94 8.80 -6.12
N THR A 78 27.57 8.64 -4.96
CA THR A 78 28.22 7.39 -4.56
C THR A 78 27.27 6.51 -3.75
N LEU A 79 27.53 5.20 -3.71
CA LEU A 79 26.77 4.26 -2.89
C LEU A 79 26.69 4.71 -1.42
N GLN A 80 27.82 5.08 -0.82
CA GLN A 80 27.88 5.53 0.58
C GLN A 80 27.03 6.78 0.81
N ARG A 81 27.05 7.75 -0.12
CA ARG A 81 26.24 8.97 -0.02
C ARG A 81 24.75 8.66 -0.12
N MET A 82 24.36 7.76 -1.02
CA MET A 82 22.96 7.34 -1.17
C MET A 82 22.48 6.56 0.07
N GLN A 83 23.31 5.70 0.64
CA GLN A 83 22.99 5.00 1.90
C GLN A 83 22.82 5.99 3.05
N ARG A 84 23.71 6.97 3.19
CA ARG A 84 23.60 8.01 4.22
C ARG A 84 22.32 8.83 4.07
N LEU A 85 21.97 9.21 2.83
CA LEU A 85 20.74 9.96 2.53
C LEU A 85 19.48 9.16 2.88
N ASN A 86 19.52 7.84 2.69
CA ASN A 86 18.36 6.98 2.91
C ASN A 86 18.33 6.36 4.31
N ARG A 87 19.33 6.62 5.16
CA ARG A 87 19.43 6.06 6.52
C ARG A 87 18.20 6.48 7.34
N LEU A 88 17.69 5.54 8.12
CA LEU A 88 16.63 5.75 9.08
C LEU A 88 17.18 5.56 10.51
N PRO A 89 16.54 6.16 11.52
CA PRO A 89 16.78 5.82 12.93
C PRO A 89 16.48 4.35 13.23
N GLU A 90 17.02 3.84 14.34
CA GLU A 90 16.77 2.46 14.80
C GLU A 90 15.43 2.33 15.54
N GLU A 91 15.03 3.39 16.25
CA GLU A 91 13.80 3.43 17.04
C GLU A 91 12.85 4.51 16.52
N THR A 92 11.54 4.24 16.64
CA THR A 92 10.46 5.19 16.36
C THR A 92 10.48 6.35 17.34
N HIS A 93 10.14 7.55 16.90
CA HIS A 93 10.23 8.75 17.73
C HIS A 93 8.88 9.20 18.33
N ILE A 94 7.75 8.79 17.73
CA ILE A 94 6.42 9.14 18.21
C ILE A 94 6.12 8.31 19.45
N LYS A 95 5.89 8.99 20.58
CA LYS A 95 5.46 8.34 21.83
C LYS A 95 4.11 7.67 21.61
N GLY A 96 4.01 6.40 22.04
CA GLY A 96 2.79 5.62 21.90
C GLY A 96 2.55 5.04 20.51
N PHE A 97 3.49 5.21 19.56
CA PHE A 97 3.44 4.48 18.29
C PHE A 97 3.64 2.99 18.54
N ARG A 98 2.63 2.20 18.18
CA ARG A 98 2.66 0.74 18.37
C ARG A 98 1.81 0.02 17.34
N VAL A 99 2.04 -1.29 17.23
CA VAL A 99 1.20 -2.19 16.44
C VAL A 99 -0.26 -2.12 16.91
N MET A 100 -1.19 -2.04 15.95
CA MET A 100 -2.63 -2.05 16.20
C MET A 100 -3.07 -3.42 16.74
N ARG A 101 -3.80 -3.40 17.87
CA ARG A 101 -4.42 -4.57 18.50
C ARG A 101 -5.88 -4.68 18.10
N GLU A 102 -6.49 -5.85 18.31
CA GLU A 102 -7.92 -6.06 18.03
C GLU A 102 -8.82 -5.09 18.81
N SER A 103 -8.44 -4.77 20.06
CA SER A 103 -9.16 -3.78 20.88
C SER A 103 -9.17 -2.36 20.29
N ASP A 104 -8.22 -2.03 19.41
CA ASP A 104 -8.11 -0.70 18.81
C ASP A 104 -8.96 -0.55 17.54
N VAL A 105 -9.43 -1.67 16.96
CA VAL A 105 -10.15 -1.71 15.68
C VAL A 105 -11.32 -0.73 15.64
N PRO A 106 -12.21 -0.65 16.65
CA PRO A 106 -13.33 0.30 16.60
C PRO A 106 -12.88 1.76 16.55
N LYS A 107 -11.82 2.11 17.31
CA LYS A 107 -11.29 3.49 17.35
C LYS A 107 -10.58 3.84 16.03
N ALA A 108 -9.75 2.94 15.51
CA ALA A 108 -9.04 3.13 14.24
C ALA A 108 -10.02 3.23 13.05
N PHE A 109 -11.06 2.40 13.05
CA PHE A 109 -12.14 2.45 12.05
C PHE A 109 -12.86 3.80 12.06
N ALA A 110 -13.21 4.32 13.24
CA ALA A 110 -13.87 5.62 13.38
C ALA A 110 -12.98 6.76 12.85
N LEU A 111 -11.68 6.75 13.17
CA LEU A 111 -10.70 7.71 12.67
C LEU A 111 -10.61 7.67 11.14
N LEU A 112 -10.44 6.47 10.56
CA LEU A 112 -10.32 6.32 9.11
C LEU A 112 -11.61 6.75 8.41
N THR A 113 -12.77 6.34 8.90
CA THR A 113 -14.07 6.70 8.34
C THR A 113 -14.25 8.22 8.33
N GLN A 114 -13.89 8.90 9.42
CA GLN A 114 -13.97 10.36 9.48
C GLN A 114 -12.96 11.02 8.53
N TYR A 115 -11.75 10.50 8.45
CA TYR A 115 -10.71 11.00 7.55
C TYR A 115 -11.08 10.86 6.07
N LEU A 116 -11.70 9.74 5.69
CA LEU A 116 -12.06 9.45 4.29
C LEU A 116 -13.17 10.35 3.75
N LYS A 117 -14.02 10.93 4.60
CA LYS A 117 -15.09 11.87 4.19
C LYS A 117 -14.58 13.15 3.50
N LYS A 118 -13.29 13.47 3.61
CA LYS A 118 -12.71 14.66 2.97
C LYS A 118 -12.40 14.47 1.48
N PHE A 119 -12.51 13.25 0.95
CA PHE A 119 -12.20 12.94 -0.44
C PHE A 119 -13.48 12.74 -1.26
N ASP A 120 -13.48 13.20 -2.50
CA ASP A 120 -14.64 13.07 -3.40
C ASP A 120 -14.93 11.62 -3.80
N LEU A 121 -13.91 10.77 -3.82
CA LEU A 121 -14.01 9.34 -4.10
C LEU A 121 -13.28 8.56 -3.01
N ALA A 122 -14.04 7.89 -2.15
CA ALA A 122 -13.52 7.04 -1.09
C ALA A 122 -14.40 5.79 -0.91
N PRO A 123 -13.81 4.66 -0.50
CA PRO A 123 -14.58 3.51 -0.05
C PRO A 123 -15.30 3.83 1.27
N ILE A 124 -16.52 3.29 1.42
CA ILE A 124 -17.25 3.29 2.68
C ILE A 124 -17.14 1.87 3.22
N PHE A 125 -16.48 1.71 4.35
CA PHE A 125 -16.24 0.41 4.96
C PHE A 125 -17.26 0.13 6.08
N THR A 126 -17.61 -1.14 6.26
CA THR A 126 -18.08 -1.63 7.56
C THR A 126 -16.89 -1.87 8.49
N GLN A 127 -17.16 -2.06 9.79
CA GLN A 127 -16.09 -2.37 10.74
C GLN A 127 -15.42 -3.72 10.42
N GLU A 128 -16.20 -4.71 9.99
CA GLU A 128 -15.71 -6.04 9.61
C GLU A 128 -14.81 -5.98 8.37
N GLU A 129 -15.16 -5.15 7.38
CA GLU A 129 -14.32 -4.92 6.20
C GLU A 129 -13.01 -4.23 6.57
N PHE A 130 -13.07 -3.21 7.43
CA PHE A 130 -11.89 -2.54 7.93
C PHE A 130 -10.97 -3.49 8.69
N GLU A 131 -11.52 -4.30 9.59
CA GLU A 131 -10.78 -5.33 10.32
C GLU A 131 -10.16 -6.34 9.36
N TYR A 132 -10.93 -6.85 8.40
CA TYR A 132 -10.43 -7.78 7.39
C TYR A 132 -9.23 -7.21 6.62
N LEU A 133 -9.27 -5.93 6.26
CA LEU A 133 -8.25 -5.28 5.44
C LEU A 133 -7.04 -4.78 6.25
N CYS A 134 -7.25 -4.33 7.48
CA CYS A 134 -6.23 -3.65 8.28
C CYS A 134 -5.72 -4.46 9.49
N GLN A 135 -6.30 -5.62 9.79
CA GLN A 135 -5.77 -6.49 10.84
C GLN A 135 -4.35 -6.95 10.49
N ASN A 136 -3.46 -6.87 11.48
CA ASN A 136 -2.07 -7.27 11.33
C ASN A 136 -1.96 -8.75 10.95
N ARG A 137 -1.39 -9.02 9.78
CA ARG A 137 -1.13 -10.38 9.29
C ARG A 137 0.28 -10.44 8.72
N SER A 138 1.08 -11.36 9.25
CA SER A 138 2.49 -11.52 8.88
C SER A 138 2.67 -11.63 7.37
N ASN A 139 3.53 -10.79 6.80
CA ASN A 139 3.80 -10.68 5.35
C ASN A 139 2.58 -10.35 4.47
N ILE A 140 1.50 -9.82 5.04
CA ILE A 140 0.29 -9.41 4.30
C ILE A 140 0.00 -7.93 4.57
N VAL A 141 -0.34 -7.57 5.81
CA VAL A 141 -0.63 -6.18 6.20
C VAL A 141 -0.03 -5.90 7.58
N SER A 142 0.54 -4.70 7.71
CA SER A 142 1.04 -4.15 8.97
C SER A 142 0.35 -2.80 9.25
N SER A 143 -0.24 -2.70 10.43
CA SER A 143 -1.06 -1.56 10.87
C SER A 143 -0.64 -1.10 12.26
N PHE A 144 -0.61 0.21 12.43
CA PHE A 144 -0.10 0.91 13.61
C PHE A 144 -1.07 1.99 14.05
N VAL A 145 -1.02 2.27 15.33
CA VAL A 145 -1.78 3.33 15.98
C VAL A 145 -0.85 4.17 16.86
N VAL A 146 -1.26 5.41 17.13
CA VAL A 146 -0.64 6.27 18.14
C VAL A 146 -1.59 6.40 19.32
N GLU A 147 -1.20 5.81 20.44
CA GLU A 147 -1.93 5.86 21.71
C GLU A 147 -1.35 6.95 22.62
N GLN A 148 -2.22 7.81 23.14
CA GLN A 148 -1.85 8.88 24.07
C GLN A 148 -1.81 8.36 25.52
N GLU A 149 -1.29 9.17 26.45
CA GLU A 149 -1.16 8.79 27.87
C GLU A 149 -2.51 8.49 28.55
N ASP A 150 -3.61 9.04 28.03
CA ASP A 150 -4.99 8.81 28.49
C ASP A 150 -5.65 7.56 27.85
N GLY A 151 -4.94 6.83 26.98
CA GLY A 151 -5.45 5.67 26.25
C GLY A 151 -6.29 6.03 25.01
N GLU A 152 -6.30 7.30 24.59
CA GLU A 152 -6.93 7.72 23.34
C GLU A 152 -6.09 7.29 22.14
N ILE A 153 -6.73 6.68 21.14
CA ILE A 153 -6.09 6.41 19.84
C ILE A 153 -6.31 7.64 18.96
N THR A 154 -5.23 8.25 18.51
CA THR A 154 -5.27 9.55 17.83
C THR A 154 -4.92 9.47 16.35
N ASP A 155 -4.05 8.54 15.97
CA ASP A 155 -3.60 8.37 14.60
C ASP A 155 -3.59 6.88 14.23
N PHE A 156 -3.79 6.59 12.95
CA PHE A 156 -3.76 5.25 12.36
C PHE A 156 -2.96 5.28 11.05
N ILE A 157 -2.14 4.27 10.80
CA ILE A 157 -1.39 4.10 9.56
C ILE A 157 -1.15 2.63 9.25
N SER A 158 -1.25 2.25 7.97
CA SER A 158 -0.99 0.88 7.54
C SER A 158 -0.24 0.80 6.21
N TYR A 159 0.42 -0.34 6.01
CA TYR A 159 1.01 -0.74 4.73
C TYR A 159 0.78 -2.23 4.49
N TYR A 160 0.69 -2.61 3.22
CA TYR A 160 0.65 -4.01 2.82
C TYR A 160 1.97 -4.45 2.20
N HIS A 161 2.27 -5.73 2.34
CA HIS A 161 3.48 -6.37 1.84
C HIS A 161 3.21 -6.93 0.45
N LEU A 162 4.08 -6.61 -0.50
CA LEU A 162 4.04 -7.18 -1.84
C LEU A 162 5.44 -7.59 -2.27
N SER A 163 5.60 -8.88 -2.52
CA SER A 163 6.84 -9.47 -2.97
C SER A 163 6.83 -9.64 -4.48
N SER A 164 7.86 -9.13 -5.15
CA SER A 164 8.07 -9.27 -6.59
C SER A 164 9.23 -10.22 -6.88
N THR A 165 9.05 -11.13 -7.84
CA THR A 165 10.12 -12.03 -8.28
C THR A 165 11.21 -11.23 -9.02
N ILE A 166 12.46 -11.44 -8.63
CA ILE A 166 13.64 -10.92 -9.33
C ILE A 166 14.06 -11.94 -10.38
N MET A 167 14.11 -11.51 -11.64
CA MET A 167 14.51 -12.35 -12.76
C MET A 167 16.03 -12.29 -12.96
N ASN A 168 16.65 -13.44 -13.21
CA ASN A 168 18.05 -13.55 -13.68
C ASN A 168 19.10 -12.91 -12.76
N HIS A 169 18.97 -13.07 -11.43
CA HIS A 169 19.96 -12.59 -10.46
C HIS A 169 20.47 -13.75 -9.59
N GLN A 170 21.79 -13.90 -9.46
CA GLN A 170 22.41 -15.05 -8.79
C GLN A 170 22.15 -15.08 -7.26
N GLN A 171 22.18 -13.91 -6.62
CA GLN A 171 22.07 -13.79 -5.15
C GLN A 171 20.66 -13.51 -4.62
N TYR A 172 19.77 -12.92 -5.42
CA TYR A 172 18.48 -12.40 -4.95
C TYR A 172 17.36 -12.93 -5.85
N ASN A 173 16.35 -13.56 -5.25
CA ASN A 173 15.19 -14.12 -5.94
C ASN A 173 13.91 -13.28 -5.75
N THR A 174 13.84 -12.51 -4.67
CA THR A 174 12.64 -11.75 -4.30
C THR A 174 12.98 -10.33 -3.87
N LEU A 175 12.21 -9.37 -4.35
CA LEU A 175 12.18 -7.98 -3.90
C LEU A 175 10.93 -7.78 -3.05
N ASN A 176 11.12 -7.56 -1.75
CA ASN A 176 10.02 -7.23 -0.84
C ASN A 176 9.78 -5.72 -0.90
N ALA A 177 8.53 -5.33 -1.12
CA ALA A 177 8.10 -3.94 -1.09
C ALA A 177 6.94 -3.78 -0.11
N CYS A 178 6.95 -2.65 0.60
CA CYS A 178 5.84 -2.22 1.43
C CYS A 178 5.12 -1.09 0.71
N TYR A 179 3.81 -1.23 0.53
CA TYR A 179 2.96 -0.22 -0.10
C TYR A 179 2.10 0.42 0.97
N MET A 180 2.22 1.74 1.10
CA MET A 180 1.33 2.54 1.94
C MET A 180 -0.12 2.24 1.58
N TYR A 181 -0.93 1.92 2.60
CA TYR A 181 -2.32 1.54 2.42
C TYR A 181 -3.25 2.66 2.89
N TYR A 182 -3.83 2.56 4.08
CA TYR A 182 -4.66 3.61 4.65
C TYR A 182 -3.95 4.33 5.79
N HIS A 183 -4.33 5.59 6.02
CA HIS A 183 -3.90 6.35 7.18
C HIS A 183 -4.96 7.37 7.55
N ALA A 184 -4.98 7.75 8.83
CA ALA A 184 -5.74 8.85 9.36
C ALA A 184 -4.86 9.52 10.43
N ALA A 185 -4.43 10.75 10.15
CA ALA A 185 -3.60 11.54 11.06
C ALA A 185 -4.45 12.71 11.57
N SER A 186 -4.58 12.81 12.90
CA SER A 186 -5.36 13.82 13.60
C SER A 186 -4.44 14.77 14.38
N ARG A 187 -3.54 14.23 15.22
CA ARG A 187 -2.63 15.03 16.05
C ARG A 187 -1.22 15.06 15.49
N THR A 188 -0.73 13.93 15.01
CA THR A 188 0.64 13.81 14.53
C THR A 188 0.74 14.28 13.08
N PRO A 189 1.74 15.11 12.71
CA PRO A 189 1.99 15.43 11.31
C PRO A 189 2.21 14.17 10.48
N LEU A 190 1.55 14.07 9.31
CA LEU A 190 1.66 12.90 8.45
C LEU A 190 3.12 12.50 8.09
N PRO A 191 4.05 13.44 7.81
CA PRO A 191 5.45 13.08 7.53
C PRO A 191 6.12 12.30 8.66
N ASP A 192 5.82 12.66 9.91
CA ASP A 192 6.41 12.02 11.09
C ASP A 192 5.82 10.61 11.28
N LEU A 193 4.50 10.48 11.10
CA LEU A 193 3.80 9.19 11.14
C LEU A 193 4.30 8.22 10.05
N VAL A 194 4.52 8.75 8.84
CA VAL A 194 5.13 7.98 7.74
C VAL A 194 6.58 7.64 8.05
N ASN A 195 7.35 8.52 8.70
CA ASN A 195 8.74 8.22 9.06
C ASN A 195 8.85 7.05 10.04
N ASP A 196 8.02 6.99 11.08
CA ASP A 196 8.01 5.87 12.01
C ASP A 196 7.52 4.57 11.36
N CYS A 197 6.57 4.68 10.43
CA CYS A 197 6.16 3.58 9.57
C CYS A 197 7.31 3.05 8.70
N LEU A 198 8.16 3.94 8.16
CA LEU A 198 9.36 3.56 7.40
C LEU A 198 10.42 2.89 8.28
N ILE A 199 10.59 3.35 9.53
CA ILE A 199 11.50 2.72 10.51
C ILE A 199 11.03 1.28 10.79
N HIS A 200 9.74 1.09 11.07
CA HIS A 200 9.20 -0.26 11.29
C HIS A 200 9.28 -1.15 10.04
N ALA A 201 9.10 -0.59 8.84
CA ALA A 201 9.24 -1.37 7.60
C ALA A 201 10.71 -1.71 7.26
N HIS A 202 11.68 -1.02 7.87
CA HIS A 202 13.10 -1.27 7.68
C HIS A 202 13.65 -2.38 8.59
N ASN A 203 13.18 -2.37 9.84
CA ASN A 203 13.56 -3.30 10.91
C ASN A 203 12.93 -4.69 10.70
#